data_AF-A0A8H6ARD4-F1
#
_entry.id   AF-A0A8H6ARD4-F1
#
_cell.length_a   1.000
_cell.length_b   1.000
_cell.length_c   1.000
_cell.angle_alpha   90.00
_cell.angle_beta   90.00
_cell.angle_gamma   90.00
#
_symmetry.space_group_name_H-M   'P 1'
#
loop_
_entity.id
_entity.type
_entity.pdbx_description
1 polymer ?
#
loop_
_entity_poly.entity_id
_entity_poly.type
_entity_poly.pdbx_seq_one_letter_code
_entity_poly.pdbx_strand_id
1 'polypeptide(L)'
;MSHPWLVQEQDRCNYGLQWQQVIATNQAPNVVLGPPNFHYPPEKNVFAVQGEQDQQYIQDFETNIRSPIKDFLVSELSDCTWTLNILRLGFENNRCDNPVVMHLFIQKSDYFFDHGNNAIKVLEGMEWVIPQNTKSPEKYFIDICQIYSSTLRSSGLQSNRGVDLTHNFEKIYEEYTPLPGLSIGREEYSAAGSLTGFLRHNDDIYSLTCRHVAFPDKNFRTGYKYQNGKEKLQVSIPAMKDHAETKSKLKFALDNIEFETNNVRFEDAASIDEEYMLCIERQEMRRKLTLARYNAAEDYYPNAGYVSAAPEAWRKVSGYTGNLDWAIIHNVCLPRTRFVEEAQISSLIQSKQKEHQWSNDECQAFNSKCQALQDSQEFNIKHPSSSSALGTNKFYFKAPSRTLGWLACELNSIRNIHHENGHGESEECVFVGALHGGAASGGGDSGGGDSGALIYDIDIDTTNSERHAAALIPMAMIWGGNHHGSVVSGFGDVTYATPIGAVLKDIESEMGWDEGSLKFC
;
A
#
# COMPACT_ATOMS: atom_id res chain seq x y z
N MET A 1 -32.30 18.79 -22.47
CA MET A 1 -31.85 17.41 -22.71
C MET A 1 -30.51 17.28 -22.04
N SER A 2 -30.29 16.23 -21.23
CA SER A 2 -28.97 15.97 -20.63
C SER A 2 -28.00 15.51 -21.72
N HIS A 3 -26.73 15.92 -21.63
CA HIS A 3 -25.68 15.48 -22.54
C HIS A 3 -25.55 13.94 -22.48
N PRO A 4 -25.33 13.21 -23.59
CA PRO A 4 -25.26 11.75 -23.59
C PRO A 4 -24.16 11.16 -22.70
N TRP A 5 -23.11 11.94 -22.44
CA TRP A 5 -21.99 11.56 -21.59
C TRP A 5 -22.15 11.96 -20.13
N LEU A 6 -23.21 12.69 -19.78
CA LEU A 6 -23.47 13.10 -18.40
C LEU A 6 -24.18 11.97 -17.66
N VAL A 7 -23.62 11.58 -16.52
CA VAL A 7 -24.23 10.58 -15.65
C VAL A 7 -25.31 11.23 -14.78
N GLN A 8 -26.50 10.60 -14.73
CA GLN A 8 -27.60 11.08 -13.90
C GLN A 8 -27.21 11.01 -12.43
N GLU A 9 -27.59 12.02 -11.66
CA GLU A 9 -27.14 12.20 -10.28
C GLU A 9 -27.40 10.97 -9.40
N GLN A 10 -28.59 10.37 -9.50
CA GLN A 10 -28.93 9.18 -8.74
C GLN A 10 -28.08 7.94 -9.08
N ASP A 11 -27.46 7.95 -10.27
CA ASP A 11 -26.66 6.83 -10.73
C ASP A 11 -25.16 7.04 -10.51
N ARG A 12 -24.67 8.26 -10.24
CA ARG A 12 -23.23 8.55 -10.17
C ARG A 12 -22.46 7.67 -9.19
N CYS A 13 -23.10 7.29 -8.08
CA CYS A 13 -22.55 6.39 -7.06
C CYS A 13 -22.55 4.91 -7.47
N ASN A 14 -23.32 4.54 -8.50
CA ASN A 14 -23.36 3.19 -9.08
C ASN A 14 -22.32 3.03 -10.20
N TYR A 15 -21.88 4.14 -10.80
CA TYR A 15 -20.91 4.16 -11.90
C TYR A 15 -19.45 4.07 -11.40
N GLY A 16 -19.18 4.38 -10.12
CA GLY A 16 -17.85 4.47 -9.53
C GLY A 16 -17.62 3.47 -8.40
N LEU A 17 -16.36 3.28 -8.03
CA LEU A 17 -16.00 2.51 -6.83
C LEU A 17 -16.40 3.25 -5.56
N GLN A 18 -16.40 2.55 -4.43
CA GLN A 18 -16.82 3.07 -3.12
C GLN A 18 -16.27 4.50 -2.89
N TRP A 19 -17.17 5.45 -2.55
CA TRP A 19 -16.87 6.86 -2.26
C TRP A 19 -16.53 7.76 -3.45
N GLN A 20 -16.80 7.33 -4.68
CA GLN A 20 -16.59 8.10 -5.90
C GLN A 20 -17.87 8.29 -6.68
N GLN A 21 -17.96 9.44 -7.34
CA GLN A 21 -19.03 9.74 -8.27
C GLN A 21 -18.46 9.95 -9.67
N VAL A 22 -18.86 9.11 -10.62
CA VAL A 22 -18.57 9.38 -12.03
C VAL A 22 -19.54 10.46 -12.50
N ILE A 23 -19.01 11.61 -12.86
CA ILE A 23 -19.80 12.77 -13.30
C ILE A 23 -20.09 12.67 -14.80
N ALA A 24 -19.06 12.29 -15.58
CA ALA A 24 -19.15 12.15 -17.02
C ALA A 24 -18.37 10.91 -17.50
N THR A 25 -18.89 10.24 -18.52
CA THR A 25 -18.24 9.07 -19.14
C THR A 25 -18.63 8.92 -20.61
N ASN A 26 -17.71 8.43 -21.44
CA ASN A 26 -17.97 8.06 -22.83
C ASN A 26 -18.38 6.57 -22.98
N GLN A 27 -18.46 5.84 -21.87
CA GLN A 27 -18.84 4.44 -21.84
C GLN A 27 -20.35 4.28 -22.00
N ALA A 28 -20.78 3.14 -22.54
CA ALA A 28 -22.20 2.82 -22.66
C ALA A 28 -22.79 2.52 -21.26
N PRO A 29 -24.03 2.96 -20.95
CA PRO A 29 -24.61 2.81 -19.61
C PRO A 29 -24.54 1.38 -19.04
N ASN A 30 -24.77 0.36 -19.87
CA ASN A 30 -24.73 -1.05 -19.47
C ASN A 30 -23.32 -1.57 -19.11
N VAL A 31 -22.26 -0.92 -19.60
CA VAL A 31 -20.87 -1.23 -19.26
C VAL A 31 -20.49 -0.63 -17.91
N VAL A 32 -21.10 0.49 -17.53
CA VAL A 32 -20.73 1.24 -16.32
C VAL A 32 -21.61 0.93 -15.11
N LEU A 33 -22.90 0.65 -15.34
CA LEU A 33 -23.89 0.35 -14.29
C LEU A 33 -24.05 -1.13 -13.97
N GLY A 34 -23.56 -2.00 -14.85
CA GLY A 34 -23.87 -3.42 -14.80
C GLY A 34 -25.35 -3.71 -15.11
N PRO A 35 -25.78 -4.97 -15.00
CA PRO A 35 -27.16 -5.39 -15.19
C PRO A 35 -28.18 -4.59 -14.34
N PRO A 36 -29.40 -4.28 -14.86
CA PRO A 36 -30.38 -3.41 -14.22
C PRO A 36 -31.03 -3.93 -12.91
N ASN A 37 -30.62 -5.07 -12.37
CA ASN A 37 -31.33 -5.79 -11.29
C ASN A 37 -30.52 -5.97 -9.98
N PHE A 38 -29.59 -5.07 -9.67
CA PHE A 38 -28.86 -5.17 -8.40
C PHE A 38 -29.61 -4.48 -7.24
N HIS A 39 -29.74 -5.19 -6.10
CA HIS A 39 -30.31 -4.65 -4.85
C HIS A 39 -29.33 -3.76 -4.06
N TYR A 40 -28.04 -3.76 -4.43
CA TYR A 40 -26.95 -2.97 -3.86
C TYR A 40 -26.02 -2.55 -5.01
N PRO A 41 -25.35 -1.39 -4.98
CA PRO A 41 -24.44 -1.01 -6.07
C PRO A 41 -23.39 -2.12 -6.28
N PRO A 42 -23.24 -2.65 -7.52
CA PRO A 42 -22.29 -3.72 -7.79
C PRO A 42 -20.85 -3.21 -7.66
N GLU A 43 -19.99 -3.99 -7.01
CA GLU A 43 -18.56 -3.69 -6.89
C GLU A 43 -17.85 -4.04 -8.21
N LYS A 44 -17.01 -3.12 -8.70
CA LYS A 44 -16.21 -3.36 -9.90
C LYS A 44 -14.88 -3.98 -9.51
N ASN A 45 -14.47 -4.99 -10.27
CA ASN A 45 -13.14 -5.56 -10.17
C ASN A 45 -12.13 -4.60 -10.80
N VAL A 46 -11.07 -4.30 -10.05
CA VAL A 46 -9.92 -3.49 -10.49
C VAL A 46 -8.77 -4.40 -10.85
N PHE A 47 -8.19 -4.22 -12.04
CA PHE A 47 -7.01 -4.94 -12.49
C PHE A 47 -5.96 -4.00 -13.07
N ALA A 48 -4.70 -4.42 -12.99
CA ALA A 48 -3.61 -3.74 -13.68
C ALA A 48 -3.76 -3.87 -15.21
N VAL A 49 -3.30 -2.86 -15.94
CA VAL A 49 -3.05 -2.84 -17.38
C VAL A 49 -1.63 -3.37 -17.59
N GLN A 50 -1.53 -4.61 -18.04
CA GLN A 50 -0.26 -5.31 -18.24
C GLN A 50 -0.47 -6.60 -19.04
N GLY A 51 0.59 -7.11 -19.65
CA GLY A 51 0.59 -8.36 -20.42
C GLY A 51 0.48 -8.12 -21.93
N GLU A 52 0.64 -9.19 -22.71
CA GLU A 52 0.64 -9.12 -24.17
C GLU A 52 -0.66 -8.52 -24.74
N GLN A 53 -1.79 -8.79 -24.11
CA GLN A 53 -3.09 -8.28 -24.54
C GLN A 53 -3.24 -6.76 -24.39
N ASP A 54 -2.54 -6.16 -23.43
CA ASP A 54 -2.53 -4.72 -23.19
C ASP A 54 -1.39 -4.01 -23.91
N GLN A 55 -0.46 -4.76 -24.52
CA GLN A 55 0.81 -4.23 -24.97
C GLN A 55 0.64 -3.13 -26.03
N GLN A 56 -0.33 -3.29 -26.94
CA GLN A 56 -0.61 -2.30 -27.97
C GLN A 56 -1.14 -0.98 -27.37
N TYR A 57 -2.08 -1.08 -26.43
CA TYR A 57 -2.60 0.05 -25.65
C TYR A 57 -1.48 0.77 -24.89
N ILE A 58 -0.68 0.00 -24.14
CA ILE A 58 0.41 0.54 -23.32
C ILE A 58 1.40 1.31 -24.19
N GLN A 59 1.83 0.73 -25.31
CA GLN A 59 2.80 1.35 -26.22
C GLN A 59 2.24 2.63 -26.85
N ASP A 60 1.00 2.60 -27.34
CA ASP A 60 0.38 3.77 -27.96
C ASP A 60 0.14 4.88 -26.94
N PHE A 61 -0.33 4.53 -25.74
CA PHE A 61 -0.53 5.48 -24.66
C PHE A 61 0.78 6.15 -24.24
N GLU A 62 1.78 5.37 -23.85
CA GLU A 62 3.06 5.91 -23.35
C GLU A 62 3.82 6.73 -24.42
N THR A 63 3.74 6.31 -25.69
CA THR A 63 4.49 6.97 -26.77
C THR A 63 3.78 8.20 -27.33
N ASN A 64 2.46 8.11 -27.56
CA ASN A 64 1.75 9.10 -28.35
C ASN A 64 0.72 9.91 -27.55
N ILE A 65 0.11 9.34 -26.51
CA ILE A 65 -1.08 9.95 -25.86
C ILE A 65 -0.76 10.58 -24.51
N ARG A 66 0.18 10.01 -23.75
CA ARG A 66 0.51 10.42 -22.38
C ARG A 66 0.82 11.91 -22.29
N SER A 67 1.76 12.40 -23.09
CA SER A 67 2.16 13.81 -23.04
C SER A 67 1.05 14.76 -23.49
N PRO A 68 0.39 14.56 -24.66
CA PRO A 68 -0.72 15.43 -25.07
C PRO A 68 -1.89 15.49 -24.09
N ILE A 69 -2.32 14.35 -23.51
CA ILE A 69 -3.38 14.35 -22.49
C ILE A 69 -2.92 15.10 -21.25
N LYS A 70 -1.69 14.85 -20.79
CA LYS A 70 -1.15 15.51 -19.62
C LYS A 70 -1.13 17.03 -19.79
N ASP A 71 -0.60 17.53 -20.91
CA ASP A 71 -0.54 18.95 -21.21
C ASP A 71 -1.94 19.59 -21.26
N PHE A 72 -2.91 18.89 -21.86
CA PHE A 72 -4.31 19.31 -21.88
C PHE A 72 -4.90 19.40 -20.47
N LEU A 73 -4.74 18.35 -19.65
CA LEU A 73 -5.30 18.31 -18.30
C LEU A 73 -4.66 19.36 -17.38
N VAL A 74 -3.36 19.60 -17.48
CA VAL A 74 -2.70 20.69 -16.75
C VAL A 74 -3.25 22.05 -17.15
N SER A 75 -3.47 22.28 -18.45
CA SER A 75 -4.04 23.53 -18.94
C SER A 75 -5.46 23.74 -18.41
N GLU A 76 -6.34 22.74 -18.54
CA GLU A 76 -7.76 22.87 -18.20
C GLU A 76 -8.05 22.77 -16.69
N LEU A 77 -7.20 22.09 -15.92
CA LEU A 77 -7.42 21.79 -14.51
C LEU A 77 -6.27 22.28 -13.61
N SER A 78 -5.57 23.34 -14.03
CA SER A 78 -4.42 23.90 -13.31
C SER A 78 -4.73 24.29 -11.85
N ASP A 79 -5.93 24.77 -11.56
CA ASP A 79 -6.37 25.26 -10.23
C ASP A 79 -6.92 24.16 -9.31
N CYS A 80 -6.82 22.90 -9.74
CA CYS A 80 -7.39 21.76 -9.05
C CYS A 80 -6.35 20.65 -8.88
N THR A 81 -6.38 19.94 -7.75
CA THR A 81 -5.63 18.70 -7.58
C THR A 81 -6.37 17.55 -8.25
N TRP A 82 -5.66 16.76 -9.06
CA TRP A 82 -6.24 15.62 -9.77
C TRP A 82 -5.27 14.45 -9.92
N THR A 83 -5.82 13.28 -10.24
CA THR A 83 -5.04 12.08 -10.56
C THR A 83 -5.65 11.39 -11.77
N LEU A 84 -4.83 11.09 -12.78
CA LEU A 84 -5.17 10.24 -13.90
C LEU A 84 -4.61 8.83 -13.67
N ASN A 85 -5.49 7.86 -13.48
CA ASN A 85 -5.16 6.44 -13.43
C ASN A 85 -5.67 5.75 -14.70
N ILE A 86 -4.96 4.72 -15.16
CA ILE A 86 -5.39 3.90 -16.30
C ILE A 86 -5.37 2.46 -15.85
N LEU A 87 -6.55 1.87 -15.74
CA LEU A 87 -6.79 0.57 -15.11
C LEU A 87 -7.75 -0.26 -15.95
N ARG A 88 -7.74 -1.58 -15.75
CA ARG A 88 -8.81 -2.45 -16.22
C ARG A 88 -9.92 -2.48 -15.19
N LEU A 89 -11.12 -2.08 -15.57
CA LEU A 89 -12.25 -1.91 -14.65
C LEU A 89 -13.54 -2.44 -15.23
N GLY A 90 -14.24 -3.30 -14.49
CA GLY A 90 -15.60 -3.74 -14.86
C GLY A 90 -16.15 -4.78 -13.89
N PHE A 91 -17.19 -5.50 -14.31
CA PHE A 91 -17.92 -6.45 -13.45
C PHE A 91 -17.49 -7.90 -13.68
N GLU A 92 -16.64 -8.14 -14.67
CA GLU A 92 -16.22 -9.50 -15.01
C GLU A 92 -15.09 -9.94 -14.08
N ASN A 93 -15.11 -11.20 -13.68
CA ASN A 93 -14.03 -11.78 -12.87
C ASN A 93 -12.76 -11.97 -13.70
N ASN A 94 -12.91 -12.19 -15.01
CA ASN A 94 -11.80 -12.27 -15.93
C ASN A 94 -11.36 -10.87 -16.34
N ARG A 95 -10.11 -10.51 -16.02
CA ARG A 95 -9.53 -9.20 -16.32
C ARG A 95 -9.61 -8.81 -17.81
N CYS A 96 -9.50 -9.80 -18.71
CA CYS A 96 -9.45 -9.58 -20.15
C CYS A 96 -10.80 -9.11 -20.71
N ASP A 97 -11.88 -9.46 -20.02
CA ASP A 97 -13.25 -9.12 -20.41
C ASP A 97 -13.65 -7.72 -19.92
N ASN A 98 -12.87 -7.13 -19.00
CA ASN A 98 -13.06 -5.76 -18.54
C ASN A 98 -12.31 -4.74 -19.43
N PRO A 99 -12.90 -3.58 -19.73
CA PRO A 99 -12.24 -2.54 -20.52
C PRO A 99 -11.06 -1.89 -19.79
N VAL A 100 -10.10 -1.37 -20.57
CA VAL A 100 -9.10 -0.42 -20.09
C VAL A 100 -9.72 0.98 -20.08
N VAL A 101 -9.68 1.65 -18.94
CA VAL A 101 -10.36 2.93 -18.71
C VAL A 101 -9.40 3.96 -18.13
N MET A 102 -9.41 5.17 -18.70
CA MET A 102 -8.77 6.36 -18.16
C MET A 102 -9.68 7.00 -17.11
N HIS A 103 -9.24 7.00 -15.86
CA HIS A 103 -9.98 7.54 -14.75
C HIS A 103 -9.33 8.82 -14.24
N LEU A 104 -10.00 9.94 -14.44
CA LEU A 104 -9.57 11.24 -13.94
C LEU A 104 -10.29 11.56 -12.63
N PHE A 105 -9.56 11.56 -11.53
CA PHE A 105 -10.08 11.89 -10.21
C PHE A 105 -9.84 13.35 -9.89
N ILE A 106 -10.93 14.07 -9.67
CA ILE A 106 -10.90 15.42 -9.13
C ILE A 106 -10.98 15.35 -7.62
N GLN A 107 -9.90 15.78 -6.96
CA GLN A 107 -9.76 15.70 -5.49
C GLN A 107 -10.28 16.96 -4.77
N LYS A 108 -10.64 18.01 -5.53
CA LYS A 108 -11.37 19.16 -5.01
C LYS A 108 -12.86 18.80 -4.96
N SER A 109 -13.41 18.73 -3.74
CA SER A 109 -14.82 18.42 -3.60
C SER A 109 -15.69 19.47 -4.26
N ASP A 110 -16.80 18.99 -4.82
CA ASP A 110 -17.88 19.76 -5.42
C ASP A 110 -17.43 20.64 -6.57
N TYR A 111 -16.24 20.37 -7.11
CA TYR A 111 -15.68 21.08 -8.26
C TYR A 111 -16.62 21.05 -9.47
N PHE A 112 -17.39 19.98 -9.62
CA PHE A 112 -18.39 19.84 -10.68
C PHE A 112 -19.85 19.81 -10.18
N PHE A 113 -20.11 20.04 -8.88
CA PHE A 113 -21.43 19.85 -8.27
C PHE A 113 -22.54 20.67 -8.94
N ASP A 114 -22.23 21.92 -9.36
CA ASP A 114 -23.13 22.79 -10.13
C ASP A 114 -22.70 22.98 -11.60
N HIS A 115 -21.69 22.23 -12.04
CA HIS A 115 -21.01 22.43 -13.31
C HIS A 115 -20.72 21.11 -14.04
N GLY A 116 -21.73 20.24 -14.17
CA GLY A 116 -21.63 19.03 -15.01
C GLY A 116 -21.14 19.34 -16.44
N ASN A 117 -21.45 20.53 -16.96
CA ASN A 117 -20.93 21.02 -18.25
C ASN A 117 -19.40 21.15 -18.28
N ASN A 118 -18.72 21.42 -17.16
CA ASN A 118 -17.26 21.48 -17.11
C ASN A 118 -16.65 20.07 -17.16
N ALA A 119 -17.26 19.08 -16.49
CA ALA A 119 -16.84 17.68 -16.63
C ALA A 119 -16.99 17.19 -18.08
N ILE A 120 -18.07 17.61 -18.77
CA ILE A 120 -18.27 17.33 -20.19
C ILE A 120 -17.20 17.98 -21.06
N LYS A 121 -16.85 19.25 -20.83
CA LYS A 121 -15.77 19.92 -21.57
C LYS A 121 -14.42 19.23 -21.43
N VAL A 122 -14.08 18.79 -20.22
CA VAL A 122 -12.85 18.03 -19.97
C VAL A 122 -12.88 16.72 -20.75
N LEU A 123 -14.00 15.98 -20.69
CA LEU A 123 -14.16 14.73 -21.42
C LEU A 123 -14.10 14.94 -22.94
N GLU A 124 -14.80 15.95 -23.48
CA GLU A 124 -14.76 16.33 -24.90
C GLU A 124 -13.35 16.70 -25.35
N GLY A 125 -12.60 17.43 -24.53
CA GLY A 125 -11.22 17.78 -24.84
C GLY A 125 -10.31 16.56 -24.86
N MET A 126 -10.45 15.61 -23.92
CA MET A 126 -9.72 14.34 -23.96
C MET A 126 -10.09 13.51 -25.21
N GLU A 127 -11.38 13.38 -25.51
CA GLU A 127 -11.90 12.74 -26.73
C GLU A 127 -11.41 13.41 -28.03
N TRP A 128 -11.05 14.70 -27.98
CA TRP A 128 -10.50 15.40 -29.12
C TRP A 128 -8.98 15.20 -29.24
N VAL A 129 -8.25 15.20 -28.12
CA VAL A 129 -6.79 15.00 -28.07
C VAL A 129 -6.42 13.58 -28.49
N ILE A 130 -7.14 12.56 -28.03
CA ILE A 130 -6.79 11.15 -28.24
C ILE A 130 -6.74 10.78 -29.74
N PRO A 131 -7.78 11.00 -30.56
CA PRO A 131 -7.79 10.59 -31.97
C PRO A 131 -6.74 11.29 -32.84
N GLN A 132 -6.27 12.47 -32.42
CA GLN A 132 -5.23 13.21 -33.14
C GLN A 132 -3.85 12.62 -32.93
N ASN A 133 -3.67 11.87 -31.84
CA ASN A 133 -2.38 11.33 -31.43
C ASN A 133 -2.36 9.79 -31.47
N THR A 134 -3.52 9.13 -31.45
CA THR A 134 -3.62 7.67 -31.53
C THR A 134 -3.06 7.13 -32.84
N LYS A 135 -2.29 6.04 -32.74
CA LYS A 135 -1.93 5.22 -33.90
C LYS A 135 -2.64 3.86 -33.87
N SER A 136 -3.38 3.59 -32.80
CA SER A 136 -4.14 2.36 -32.57
C SER A 136 -5.61 2.54 -32.94
N PRO A 137 -6.28 1.50 -33.48
CA PRO A 137 -7.74 1.48 -33.60
C PRO A 137 -8.46 1.22 -32.26
N GLU A 138 -7.72 1.06 -31.16
CA GLU A 138 -8.30 0.83 -29.84
C GLU A 138 -9.19 1.98 -29.38
N LYS A 139 -10.27 1.61 -28.69
CA LYS A 139 -11.20 2.56 -28.10
C LYS A 139 -10.70 2.93 -26.71
N TYR A 140 -10.59 4.23 -26.47
CA TYR A 140 -10.24 4.78 -25.16
C TYR A 140 -11.51 5.12 -24.39
N PHE A 141 -11.68 4.52 -23.22
CA PHE A 141 -12.76 4.85 -22.31
C PHE A 141 -12.29 5.86 -21.27
N ILE A 142 -13.13 6.84 -20.97
CA ILE A 142 -12.80 7.94 -20.06
C ILE A 142 -13.91 8.08 -19.03
N ASP A 143 -13.51 8.10 -17.76
CA ASP A 143 -14.38 8.44 -16.63
C ASP A 143 -13.84 9.70 -15.94
N ILE A 144 -14.68 10.72 -15.84
CA ILE A 144 -14.42 11.93 -15.05
C ILE A 144 -15.09 11.72 -13.69
N CYS A 145 -14.26 11.54 -12.67
CA CYS A 145 -14.67 11.19 -11.32
C CYS A 145 -14.49 12.40 -10.39
N GLN A 146 -15.39 12.54 -9.43
CA GLN A 146 -15.25 13.45 -8.31
C GLN A 146 -15.34 12.68 -7.00
N ILE A 147 -14.59 13.14 -6.01
CA ILE A 147 -14.67 12.64 -4.63
C ILE A 147 -15.64 13.55 -3.85
N TYR A 148 -16.60 12.95 -3.14
CA TYR A 148 -17.65 13.69 -2.43
C TYR A 148 -17.17 14.23 -1.07
N SER A 149 -17.39 15.52 -0.78
CA SER A 149 -17.16 16.09 0.56
C SER A 149 -18.27 15.72 1.53
N SER A 150 -18.04 14.61 2.23
CA SER A 150 -18.53 14.46 3.61
C SER A 150 -17.63 13.58 4.46
N THR A 151 -16.79 12.75 3.83
CA THR A 151 -15.72 11.96 4.48
C THR A 151 -14.30 12.52 4.25
N LEU A 152 -14.13 13.52 3.38
CA LEU A 152 -12.87 14.27 3.21
C LEU A 152 -12.65 15.36 4.29
N ARG A 153 -13.71 15.75 5.01
CA ARG A 153 -13.66 16.74 6.11
C ARG A 153 -13.80 16.15 7.50
N SER A 154 -14.05 14.86 7.60
CA SER A 154 -13.36 14.11 8.62
C SER A 154 -11.96 13.85 8.03
N SER A 155 -10.94 14.66 8.35
CA SER A 155 -10.12 14.24 9.48
C SER A 155 -11.00 13.51 10.50
N GLY A 156 -11.42 12.29 10.17
CA GLY A 156 -11.72 11.30 11.17
C GLY A 156 -10.37 11.29 11.79
N LEU A 157 -10.27 11.95 12.94
CA LEU A 157 -9.07 11.98 13.78
C LEU A 157 -8.41 10.66 13.46
N GLN A 158 -7.20 10.66 12.86
CA GLN A 158 -6.40 9.44 12.75
C GLN A 158 -6.73 8.71 14.03
N SER A 159 -7.45 7.59 13.95
CA SER A 159 -8.15 7.08 15.12
C SER A 159 -7.13 7.15 16.25
N ASN A 160 -7.39 7.96 17.29
CA ASN A 160 -6.40 8.11 18.36
C ASN A 160 -6.11 6.73 18.99
N ARG A 161 -7.00 5.76 18.71
CA ARG A 161 -6.80 4.35 18.92
C ARG A 161 -5.73 3.77 17.99
N GLY A 162 -4.71 3.18 18.60
CA GLY A 162 -3.75 2.36 17.89
C GLY A 162 -4.35 1.09 17.29
N VAL A 163 -3.50 0.32 16.63
CA VAL A 163 -3.79 -1.01 16.06
C VAL A 163 -3.19 -2.08 16.96
N ASP A 164 -3.89 -3.20 17.09
CA ASP A 164 -3.38 -4.40 17.74
C ASP A 164 -2.39 -5.13 16.83
N LEU A 165 -1.10 -4.98 17.12
CA LEU A 165 -0.03 -5.50 16.28
C LEU A 165 0.12 -7.02 16.37
N THR A 166 -0.48 -7.68 17.36
CA THR A 166 -0.34 -9.13 17.55
C THR A 166 -0.93 -9.97 16.42
N HIS A 167 -1.81 -9.38 15.60
CA HIS A 167 -2.40 -10.03 14.44
C HIS A 167 -1.37 -10.30 13.33
N ASN A 168 -0.50 -9.33 13.07
CA ASN A 168 0.51 -9.42 12.01
C ASN A 168 1.92 -9.75 12.56
N PHE A 169 2.15 -9.48 13.85
CA PHE A 169 3.44 -9.64 14.53
C PHE A 169 3.24 -10.33 15.87
N GLU A 170 2.94 -11.63 15.86
CA GLU A 170 2.64 -12.38 17.09
C GLU A 170 3.77 -12.27 18.14
N LYS A 171 5.02 -12.28 17.68
CA LYS A 171 6.25 -12.28 18.49
C LYS A 171 6.92 -10.91 18.65
N ILE A 172 6.17 -9.83 18.43
CA ILE A 172 6.65 -8.44 18.47
C ILE A 172 7.53 -8.06 19.67
N TYR A 173 7.28 -8.64 20.85
CA TYR A 173 8.03 -8.36 22.08
C TYR A 173 9.05 -9.44 22.46
N GLU A 174 9.16 -10.51 21.68
CA GLU A 174 10.15 -11.58 21.88
C GLU A 174 11.46 -11.29 21.13
N GLU A 175 11.42 -10.42 20.12
CA GLU A 175 12.55 -10.08 19.27
C GLU A 175 13.20 -8.76 19.72
N TYR A 176 14.54 -8.77 19.84
CA TYR A 176 15.33 -7.56 20.13
C TYR A 176 15.33 -6.56 18.98
N THR A 177 14.89 -6.99 17.79
CA THR A 177 14.88 -6.17 16.59
C THR A 177 13.46 -6.01 16.08
N PRO A 178 13.03 -4.77 15.77
CA PRO A 178 11.84 -4.55 14.97
C PRO A 178 11.89 -5.22 13.59
N LEU A 179 10.77 -5.81 13.17
CA LEU A 179 10.60 -6.35 11.83
C LEU A 179 10.25 -5.23 10.83
N PRO A 180 10.74 -5.27 9.58
CA PRO A 180 10.15 -4.50 8.48
C PRO A 180 8.63 -4.70 8.43
N GLY A 181 7.91 -3.62 8.17
CA GLY A 181 6.46 -3.55 8.25
C GLY A 181 5.92 -3.17 9.63
N LEU A 182 6.71 -3.30 10.71
CA LEU A 182 6.25 -2.96 12.04
C LEU A 182 5.86 -1.48 12.15
N SER A 183 4.94 -1.16 13.06
CA SER A 183 4.51 0.22 13.29
C SER A 183 5.68 1.13 13.67
N ILE A 184 5.75 2.32 13.07
CA ILE A 184 6.72 3.38 13.40
C ILE A 184 6.03 4.74 13.42
N GLY A 185 6.43 5.62 14.34
CA GLY A 185 5.89 6.98 14.42
C GLY A 185 6.66 7.89 15.36
N ARG A 186 6.47 9.20 15.22
CA ARG A 186 7.04 10.18 16.17
C ARG A 186 6.29 10.15 17.50
N GLU A 187 7.04 10.18 18.61
CA GLU A 187 6.46 10.08 19.96
C GLU A 187 5.45 11.18 20.28
N GLU A 188 5.66 12.39 19.74
CA GLU A 188 4.81 13.57 19.96
C GLU A 188 3.53 13.58 19.13
N TYR A 189 3.38 12.66 18.17
CA TYR A 189 2.27 12.64 17.22
C TYR A 189 1.50 11.33 17.26
N SER A 190 0.21 11.38 16.94
CA SER A 190 -0.63 10.21 16.75
C SER A 190 -0.40 9.51 15.40
N ALA A 191 0.48 10.03 14.54
CA ALA A 191 0.73 9.45 13.24
C ALA A 191 1.59 8.20 13.36
N ALA A 192 1.20 7.15 12.64
CA ALA A 192 1.98 5.93 12.53
C ALA A 192 1.88 5.39 11.11
N GLY A 193 2.99 4.85 10.63
CA GLY A 193 3.10 4.09 9.39
C GLY A 193 3.83 2.79 9.65
N SER A 194 4.43 2.26 8.61
CA SER A 194 5.22 1.03 8.64
C SER A 194 6.71 1.35 8.51
N LEU A 195 7.53 0.61 9.26
CA LEU A 195 8.97 0.59 9.12
C LEU A 195 9.32 -0.05 7.77
N THR A 196 10.03 0.65 6.90
CA THR A 196 10.48 0.09 5.62
C THR A 196 11.53 -0.98 5.84
N GLY A 197 12.48 -0.71 6.73
CA GLY A 197 13.57 -1.62 7.05
C GLY A 197 14.80 -0.85 7.49
N PHE A 198 15.94 -1.54 7.46
CA PHE A 198 17.20 -1.00 7.92
C PHE A 198 18.15 -0.77 6.75
N LEU A 199 18.78 0.38 6.74
CA LEU A 199 19.82 0.77 5.83
C LEU A 199 21.14 0.87 6.58
N ARG A 200 22.22 0.35 6.00
CA ARG A 200 23.58 0.55 6.48
C ARG A 200 24.35 1.44 5.53
N HIS A 201 25.07 2.38 6.11
CA HIS A 201 26.09 3.17 5.45
C HIS A 201 27.32 3.21 6.35
N ASN A 202 28.43 2.65 5.89
CA ASN A 202 29.61 2.38 6.72
C ASN A 202 29.23 1.55 7.97
N ASP A 203 29.60 2.04 9.16
CA ASP A 203 29.32 1.40 10.45
C ASP A 203 27.96 1.83 11.04
N ASP A 204 27.28 2.79 10.42
CA ASP A 204 26.01 3.33 10.91
C ASP A 204 24.81 2.56 10.35
N ILE A 205 23.77 2.43 11.16
CA ILE A 205 22.50 1.83 10.79
C ILE A 205 21.36 2.84 10.96
N TYR A 206 20.56 2.95 9.91
CA TYR A 206 19.40 3.83 9.84
C TYR A 206 18.12 3.01 9.64
N SER A 207 17.05 3.36 10.34
CA SER A 207 15.70 2.90 9.98
C SER A 207 15.17 3.79 8.87
N LEU A 208 14.47 3.21 7.91
CA LEU A 208 13.78 3.92 6.82
C LEU A 208 12.26 3.86 7.03
N THR A 209 11.56 4.97 6.81
CA THR A 209 10.09 5.03 6.69
C THR A 209 9.70 6.22 5.80
N CYS A 210 8.41 6.47 5.60
CA CYS A 210 7.94 7.65 4.87
C CYS A 210 8.14 8.94 5.65
N ARG A 211 8.41 10.05 4.94
CA ARG A 211 8.55 11.35 5.59
C ARG A 211 7.26 11.77 6.26
N HIS A 212 6.11 11.60 5.63
CA HIS A 212 4.84 12.02 6.26
C HIS A 212 4.49 11.22 7.53
N VAL A 213 5.15 10.09 7.79
CA VAL A 213 5.06 9.36 9.06
C VAL A 213 5.91 10.04 10.13
N ALA A 214 7.12 10.47 9.77
CA ALA A 214 8.02 11.21 10.66
C ALA A 214 7.68 12.72 10.76
N PHE A 215 6.92 13.29 9.83
CA PHE A 215 6.54 14.70 9.80
C PHE A 215 5.09 14.81 9.31
N PRO A 216 4.11 14.42 10.15
CA PRO A 216 2.71 14.39 9.76
C PRO A 216 2.08 15.79 9.62
N ASP A 217 2.73 16.83 10.15
CA ASP A 217 2.26 18.20 10.01
C ASP A 217 2.49 18.72 8.57
N LYS A 218 1.39 19.07 7.89
CA LYS A 218 1.38 19.66 6.55
C LYS A 218 2.09 21.02 6.49
N ASN A 219 2.31 21.67 7.63
CA ASN A 219 3.07 22.92 7.72
C ASN A 219 4.58 22.69 7.64
N PHE A 220 5.04 21.46 7.86
CA PHE A 220 6.45 21.12 7.70
C PHE A 220 6.74 21.02 6.20
N ARG A 221 7.16 22.14 5.59
CA ARG A 221 7.42 22.25 4.14
C ARG A 221 8.90 22.20 3.78
N THR A 222 9.79 22.21 4.76
CA THR A 222 11.24 22.19 4.54
C THR A 222 11.81 20.79 4.70
N GLY A 223 12.91 20.51 4.01
CA GLY A 223 13.75 19.35 4.31
C GLY A 223 14.27 19.42 5.75
N TYR A 224 14.61 18.25 6.30
CA TYR A 224 15.17 18.14 7.64
C TYR A 224 16.50 17.40 7.59
N LYS A 225 17.51 17.96 8.25
CA LYS A 225 18.76 17.28 8.59
C LYS A 225 19.12 17.65 10.02
N TYR A 226 19.32 16.65 10.86
CA TYR A 226 19.78 16.85 12.21
C TYR A 226 21.14 17.55 12.20
N GLN A 227 21.27 18.55 13.07
CA GLN A 227 22.53 19.26 13.30
C GLN A 227 22.83 19.20 14.79
N ASN A 228 24.10 18.99 15.15
CA ASN A 228 24.53 18.91 16.54
C ASN A 228 24.02 20.11 17.35
N GLY A 229 23.39 19.84 18.50
CA GLY A 229 22.82 20.86 19.38
C GLY A 229 21.36 21.24 19.08
N LYS A 230 20.75 20.72 18.00
CA LYS A 230 19.30 20.81 17.79
C LYS A 230 18.55 19.74 18.61
N GLU A 231 17.26 20.00 18.81
CA GLU A 231 16.34 19.03 19.41
C GLU A 231 16.28 17.75 18.57
N LYS A 232 16.35 16.60 19.25
CA LYS A 232 16.27 15.28 18.62
C LYS A 232 14.80 14.86 18.55
N LEU A 233 14.26 14.86 17.34
CA LEU A 233 12.90 14.41 17.07
C LEU A 233 12.80 12.89 17.30
N GLN A 234 12.28 12.47 18.46
CA GLN A 234 12.23 11.06 18.87
C GLN A 234 11.23 10.28 18.02
N VAL A 235 11.59 9.04 17.72
CA VAL A 235 10.78 8.08 16.98
C VAL A 235 10.69 6.79 17.80
N SER A 236 9.50 6.19 17.82
CA SER A 236 9.26 4.92 18.49
C SER A 236 8.91 3.81 17.49
N ILE A 237 9.37 2.61 17.81
CA ILE A 237 9.03 1.35 17.14
C ILE A 237 8.75 0.31 18.25
N PRO A 238 7.51 -0.17 18.41
CA PRO A 238 6.31 0.28 17.69
C PRO A 238 5.95 1.75 17.93
N ALA A 239 5.13 2.35 17.07
CA ALA A 239 4.56 3.67 17.37
C ALA A 239 3.82 3.63 18.72
N MET A 240 4.01 4.66 19.57
CA MET A 240 3.51 4.66 20.95
C MET A 240 2.02 4.33 21.07
N LYS A 241 1.17 4.84 20.15
CA LYS A 241 -0.26 4.54 20.15
C LYS A 241 -0.59 3.07 19.90
N ASP A 242 0.16 2.41 19.00
CA ASP A 242 -0.07 1.02 18.63
C ASP A 242 0.52 0.10 19.70
N HIS A 243 1.65 0.48 20.30
CA HIS A 243 2.17 -0.17 21.50
C HIS A 243 1.14 -0.15 22.65
N ALA A 244 0.53 1.00 22.93
CA ALA A 244 -0.48 1.14 23.96
C ALA A 244 -1.74 0.29 23.69
N GLU A 245 -2.27 0.30 22.44
CA GLU A 245 -3.42 -0.57 22.08
C GLU A 245 -3.04 -2.04 22.20
N THR A 246 -1.87 -2.44 21.71
CA THR A 246 -1.38 -3.84 21.78
C THR A 246 -1.27 -4.30 23.24
N LYS A 247 -0.71 -3.48 24.13
CA LYS A 247 -0.67 -3.75 25.57
C LYS A 247 -2.07 -3.90 26.16
N SER A 248 -2.99 -2.99 25.83
CA SER A 248 -4.37 -3.05 26.30
C SER A 248 -5.08 -4.33 25.85
N LYS A 249 -4.83 -4.80 24.63
CA LYS A 249 -5.44 -6.01 24.06
C LYS A 249 -4.89 -7.28 24.71
N LEU A 250 -3.58 -7.34 24.94
CA LEU A 250 -2.95 -8.43 25.69
C LEU A 250 -3.48 -8.51 27.12
N LYS A 251 -3.62 -7.36 27.80
CA LYS A 251 -4.19 -7.29 29.15
C LYS A 251 -5.65 -7.75 29.18
N PHE A 252 -6.47 -7.26 28.25
CA PHE A 252 -7.87 -7.68 28.12
C PHE A 252 -8.00 -9.19 27.86
N ALA A 253 -7.15 -9.75 27.00
CA ALA A 253 -7.12 -11.19 26.74
C ALA A 253 -6.75 -11.99 28.00
N LEU A 254 -5.77 -11.52 28.79
CA LEU A 254 -5.40 -12.13 30.06
C LEU A 254 -6.55 -12.09 31.07
N ASP A 255 -7.20 -10.93 31.23
CA ASP A 255 -8.33 -10.76 32.15
C ASP A 255 -9.51 -11.67 31.80
N ASN A 256 -9.81 -11.83 30.51
CA ASN A 256 -10.86 -12.75 30.06
C ASN A 256 -10.52 -14.21 30.37
N ILE A 257 -9.27 -14.65 30.14
CA ILE A 257 -8.83 -16.01 30.47
C ILE A 257 -8.93 -16.25 31.98
N GLU A 258 -8.54 -15.28 32.80
CA GLU A 258 -8.65 -15.37 34.27
C GLU A 258 -10.12 -15.44 34.73
N PHE A 259 -11.00 -14.65 34.12
CA PHE A 259 -12.43 -14.69 34.39
C PHE A 259 -13.06 -16.03 34.02
N GLU A 260 -12.79 -16.54 32.81
CA GLU A 260 -13.24 -17.87 32.35
C GLU A 260 -12.75 -18.97 33.30
N THR A 261 -11.46 -18.95 33.67
CA THR A 261 -10.86 -19.95 34.57
C THR A 261 -11.52 -19.94 35.96
N ASN A 262 -11.91 -18.76 36.45
CA ASN A 262 -12.59 -18.64 37.74
C ASN A 262 -14.03 -19.19 37.67
N ASN A 263 -14.75 -19.03 36.55
CA ASN A 263 -16.13 -19.51 36.41
C ASN A 263 -16.23 -21.02 36.15
N VAL A 264 -15.31 -21.60 35.36
CA VAL A 264 -15.25 -23.07 35.12
C VAL A 264 -15.09 -23.87 36.41
N ARG A 265 -14.42 -23.28 37.42
CA ARG A 265 -14.25 -23.92 38.74
C ARG A 265 -15.53 -23.99 39.57
N PHE A 266 -16.58 -23.24 39.23
CA PHE A 266 -17.85 -23.24 39.96
C PHE A 266 -18.91 -24.17 39.37
N GLU A 267 -18.91 -24.41 38.06
CA GLU A 267 -20.02 -25.11 37.38
C GLU A 267 -19.84 -26.64 37.26
N ASP A 268 -18.61 -27.17 37.29
CA ASP A 268 -18.32 -28.57 36.89
C ASP A 268 -17.79 -29.49 38.01
N ALA A 269 -18.00 -29.16 39.29
CA ALA A 269 -17.53 -29.99 40.41
C ALA A 269 -18.16 -31.41 40.50
N ALA A 270 -19.04 -31.80 39.57
CA ALA A 270 -19.82 -33.04 39.61
C ALA A 270 -19.39 -34.17 38.65
N SER A 271 -18.57 -33.91 37.60
CA SER A 271 -17.99 -35.00 36.78
C SER A 271 -16.64 -34.61 36.16
N ILE A 272 -15.56 -34.97 36.84
CA ILE A 272 -14.19 -34.82 36.34
C ILE A 272 -13.87 -36.04 35.48
N ASP A 273 -13.71 -35.86 34.17
CA ASP A 273 -13.16 -36.84 33.25
C ASP A 273 -11.82 -36.38 32.64
N GLU A 274 -11.21 -37.21 31.80
CA GLU A 274 -9.90 -36.94 31.17
C GLU A 274 -9.94 -35.75 30.20
N GLU A 275 -11.06 -35.55 29.50
CA GLU A 275 -11.27 -34.43 28.58
C GLU A 275 -11.34 -33.09 29.34
N TYR A 276 -11.99 -33.09 30.51
CA TYR A 276 -12.05 -31.95 31.42
C TYR A 276 -10.66 -31.55 31.94
N MET A 277 -9.83 -32.52 32.34
CA MET A 277 -8.45 -32.24 32.78
C MET A 277 -7.59 -31.64 31.66
N LEU A 278 -7.70 -32.18 30.43
CA LEU A 278 -7.01 -31.63 29.25
C LEU A 278 -7.46 -30.19 28.92
N CYS A 279 -8.74 -29.87 29.14
CA CYS A 279 -9.27 -28.52 28.97
C CYS A 279 -8.64 -27.54 29.97
N ILE A 280 -8.55 -27.91 31.26
CA ILE A 280 -7.89 -27.11 32.30
C ILE A 280 -6.43 -26.88 31.98
N GLU A 281 -5.70 -27.92 31.57
CA GLU A 281 -4.28 -27.80 31.21
C GLU A 281 -4.07 -26.85 30.02
N ARG A 282 -4.93 -26.95 29.00
CA ARG A 282 -4.90 -26.05 27.82
C ARG A 282 -5.16 -24.60 28.21
N GLN A 283 -6.13 -24.34 29.08
CA GLN A 283 -6.44 -23.00 29.56
C GLN A 283 -5.29 -22.41 30.39
N GLU A 284 -4.67 -23.21 31.27
CA GLU A 284 -3.52 -22.76 32.07
C GLU A 284 -2.29 -22.48 31.20
N MET A 285 -2.05 -23.30 30.15
CA MET A 285 -1.00 -23.01 29.16
C MET A 285 -1.29 -21.70 28.41
N ARG A 286 -2.52 -21.48 27.96
CA ARG A 286 -2.94 -20.24 27.30
C ARG A 286 -2.74 -19.03 28.22
N ARG A 287 -3.13 -19.14 29.49
CA ARG A 287 -2.92 -18.09 30.50
C ARG A 287 -1.43 -17.76 30.67
N LYS A 288 -0.57 -18.76 30.84
CA LYS A 288 0.89 -18.57 30.99
C LYS A 288 1.50 -17.89 29.76
N LEU A 289 1.11 -18.30 28.56
CA LEU A 289 1.58 -17.70 27.32
C LEU A 289 1.15 -16.23 27.20
N THR A 290 -0.14 -15.94 27.42
CA THR A 290 -0.65 -14.56 27.37
C THR A 290 -0.03 -13.67 28.42
N LEU A 291 0.18 -14.17 29.65
CA LEU A 291 0.85 -13.43 30.73
C LEU A 291 2.31 -13.12 30.36
N ALA A 292 3.05 -14.07 29.81
CA ALA A 292 4.43 -13.85 29.37
C ALA A 292 4.49 -12.76 28.29
N ARG A 293 3.59 -12.79 27.30
CA ARG A 293 3.48 -11.78 26.24
C ARG A 293 3.11 -10.39 26.79
N TYR A 294 2.18 -10.33 27.74
CA TYR A 294 1.80 -9.08 28.39
C TYR A 294 2.96 -8.47 29.19
N ASN A 295 3.68 -9.27 29.98
CA ASN A 295 4.85 -8.80 30.72
C ASN A 295 5.96 -8.32 29.79
N ALA A 296 6.24 -9.06 28.70
CA ALA A 296 7.19 -8.62 27.69
C ALA A 296 6.79 -7.27 27.07
N ALA A 297 5.50 -7.04 26.86
CA ALA A 297 4.98 -5.76 26.39
C ALA A 297 5.09 -4.63 27.44
N GLU A 298 4.96 -4.95 28.73
CA GLU A 298 5.17 -3.98 29.82
C GLU A 298 6.63 -3.54 29.93
N ASP A 299 7.56 -4.48 29.75
CA ASP A 299 9.00 -4.24 29.87
C ASP A 299 9.65 -3.69 28.59
N TYR A 300 8.91 -3.68 27.46
CA TYR A 300 9.44 -3.24 26.18
C TYR A 300 9.67 -1.73 26.13
N TYR A 301 10.86 -1.31 25.69
CA TYR A 301 11.20 0.10 25.49
C TYR A 301 11.09 0.48 24.01
N PRO A 302 10.05 1.21 23.59
CA PRO A 302 9.76 1.42 22.17
C PRO A 302 10.61 2.50 21.51
N ASN A 303 11.56 3.16 22.19
CA ASN A 303 12.38 4.21 21.56
C ASN A 303 13.30 3.59 20.49
N ALA A 304 13.17 4.07 19.26
CA ALA A 304 13.98 3.64 18.13
C ALA A 304 15.18 4.55 17.84
N GLY A 305 15.16 5.79 18.34
CA GLY A 305 16.16 6.80 18.09
C GLY A 305 15.53 8.12 17.67
N TYR A 306 16.23 8.84 16.78
CA TYR A 306 15.81 10.17 16.34
C TYR A 306 15.91 10.32 14.83
N VAL A 307 15.03 11.15 14.27
CA VAL A 307 15.08 11.49 12.86
C VAL A 307 16.44 12.13 12.54
N SER A 308 17.15 11.54 11.59
CA SER A 308 18.44 12.03 11.10
C SER A 308 18.24 12.94 9.88
N ALA A 309 17.46 12.50 8.88
CA ALA A 309 17.17 13.30 7.71
C ALA A 309 15.83 12.93 7.05
N ALA A 310 15.25 13.89 6.33
CA ALA A 310 14.13 13.70 5.43
C ALA A 310 14.12 14.81 4.36
N PRO A 311 13.64 14.55 3.13
CA PRO A 311 13.53 15.56 2.08
C PRO A 311 12.32 16.46 2.33
N GLU A 312 12.05 17.37 1.41
CA GLU A 312 10.76 18.05 1.33
C GLU A 312 9.64 17.05 0.95
N ALA A 313 8.40 17.28 1.39
CA ALA A 313 7.30 16.31 1.25
C ALA A 313 6.94 15.93 -0.20
N TRP A 314 7.21 16.84 -1.13
CA TRP A 314 6.87 16.73 -2.54
C TRP A 314 8.10 16.87 -3.42
N ARG A 315 9.22 16.36 -2.92
CA ARG A 315 10.49 16.48 -3.61
C ARG A 315 10.48 15.61 -4.86
N LYS A 316 10.93 16.23 -5.95
CA LYS A 316 11.32 15.58 -7.20
C LYS A 316 12.80 15.86 -7.41
N VAL A 317 13.52 14.93 -8.04
CA VAL A 317 14.93 15.11 -8.39
C VAL A 317 15.15 14.96 -9.87
N SER A 318 16.24 15.55 -10.37
CA SER A 318 16.61 15.44 -11.78
C SER A 318 16.67 13.97 -12.20
N GLY A 319 15.85 13.59 -13.18
CA GLY A 319 15.76 12.22 -13.71
C GLY A 319 14.71 11.32 -13.04
N TYR A 320 13.97 11.80 -12.04
CA TYR A 320 12.84 11.08 -11.45
C TYR A 320 11.63 12.00 -11.27
N THR A 321 10.50 11.62 -11.86
CA THR A 321 9.27 12.40 -11.90
C THR A 321 8.25 12.02 -10.83
N GLY A 322 8.46 10.94 -10.08
CA GLY A 322 7.57 10.53 -8.99
C GLY A 322 7.92 11.20 -7.66
N ASN A 323 7.11 10.91 -6.63
CA ASN A 323 7.29 11.44 -5.29
C ASN A 323 8.40 10.71 -4.52
N LEU A 324 9.23 11.49 -3.83
CA LEU A 324 10.28 11.00 -2.93
C LEU A 324 9.93 11.35 -1.49
N ASP A 325 9.30 10.40 -0.81
CA ASP A 325 8.75 10.56 0.53
C ASP A 325 9.42 9.58 1.50
N TRP A 326 10.57 9.96 2.05
CA TRP A 326 11.37 9.12 2.93
C TRP A 326 11.89 9.86 4.17
N ALA A 327 12.14 9.16 5.26
CA ALA A 327 12.86 9.66 6.41
C ALA A 327 13.78 8.56 6.93
N ILE A 328 15.01 8.95 7.29
CA ILE A 328 15.98 8.07 7.94
C ILE A 328 16.09 8.41 9.42
N ILE A 329 16.05 7.39 10.27
CA ILE A 329 16.15 7.47 11.72
C ILE A 329 17.48 6.86 12.13
N HIS A 330 18.28 7.58 12.89
CA HIS A 330 19.54 7.03 13.41
C HIS A 330 19.23 6.11 14.59
N ASN A 331 19.45 4.81 14.41
CA ASN A 331 19.02 3.78 15.34
C ASN A 331 20.05 3.46 16.43
N VAL A 332 19.56 2.78 17.47
CA VAL A 332 20.38 2.19 18.55
C VAL A 332 20.43 0.65 18.47
N CYS A 333 19.62 0.01 17.60
CA CYS A 333 19.47 -1.45 17.54
C CYS A 333 19.95 -2.06 16.21
N LEU A 334 20.44 -3.30 16.28
CA LEU A 334 20.93 -4.11 15.14
C LEU A 334 19.82 -5.03 14.59
N PRO A 335 19.80 -5.34 13.28
CA PRO A 335 18.76 -6.15 12.66
C PRO A 335 18.91 -7.68 12.73
N ARG A 336 17.81 -8.38 13.02
CA ARG A 336 17.50 -9.77 12.63
C ARG A 336 16.01 -9.89 12.37
N THR A 337 15.60 -10.58 11.30
CA THR A 337 14.17 -10.72 10.95
C THR A 337 13.79 -12.17 10.76
N ARG A 338 12.69 -12.59 11.39
CA ARG A 338 12.00 -13.86 11.10
C ARG A 338 10.64 -13.53 10.50
N PHE A 339 10.34 -14.11 9.33
CA PHE A 339 9.01 -13.97 8.72
C PHE A 339 8.21 -15.25 8.93
N VAL A 340 6.89 -15.10 9.00
CA VAL A 340 5.92 -16.16 9.24
C VAL A 340 5.24 -16.57 7.93
N GLU A 341 4.95 -17.87 7.82
CA GLU A 341 4.20 -18.53 6.74
C GLU A 341 2.79 -17.92 6.53
N GLU A 342 2.27 -17.87 5.29
CA GLU A 342 0.89 -17.41 5.04
C GLU A 342 0.15 -18.20 3.95
N ALA A 343 -1.05 -18.70 4.28
CA ALA A 343 -1.90 -19.50 3.39
C ALA A 343 -2.46 -18.72 2.18
N GLN A 344 -2.47 -17.38 2.25
CA GLN A 344 -3.03 -16.50 1.22
C GLN A 344 -2.25 -16.56 -0.11
N ILE A 345 -0.93 -16.78 -0.05
CA ILE A 345 -0.06 -16.93 -1.23
C ILE A 345 -0.46 -18.19 -2.03
N SER A 346 -0.77 -19.28 -1.34
CA SER A 346 -1.20 -20.54 -1.96
C SER A 346 -2.55 -20.44 -2.68
N SER A 347 -3.48 -19.63 -2.15
CA SER A 347 -4.80 -19.42 -2.77
C SER A 347 -4.71 -18.64 -4.08
N LEU A 348 -3.82 -17.65 -4.17
CA LEU A 348 -3.56 -16.88 -5.38
C LEU A 348 -3.03 -17.75 -6.53
N ILE A 349 -2.10 -18.65 -6.22
CA ILE A 349 -1.52 -19.58 -7.22
C ILE A 349 -2.64 -20.37 -7.90
N GLN A 350 -3.57 -20.89 -7.09
CA GLN A 350 -4.67 -21.71 -7.58
C GLN A 350 -5.66 -20.91 -8.43
N SER A 351 -5.85 -19.61 -8.18
CA SER A 351 -6.71 -18.77 -9.03
C SER A 351 -6.08 -18.51 -10.39
N LYS A 352 -4.77 -18.19 -10.43
CA LYS A 352 -4.07 -17.91 -11.71
C LYS A 352 -3.92 -19.11 -12.62
N GLN A 353 -3.77 -20.31 -12.06
CA GLN A 353 -3.82 -21.56 -12.84
C GLN A 353 -5.18 -21.76 -13.52
N LYS A 354 -6.28 -21.35 -12.89
CA LYS A 354 -7.63 -21.42 -13.46
C LYS A 354 -7.88 -20.38 -14.54
N GLU A 355 -7.19 -19.24 -14.48
CA GLU A 355 -7.33 -18.13 -15.44
C GLU A 355 -6.51 -18.30 -16.74
N HIS A 356 -5.71 -19.38 -16.87
CA HIS A 356 -4.85 -19.65 -18.05
C HIS A 356 -3.89 -18.52 -18.46
N GLN A 357 -3.57 -17.59 -17.54
CA GLN A 357 -2.71 -16.44 -17.83
C GLN A 357 -1.23 -16.81 -17.89
N TRP A 358 -0.85 -17.95 -17.31
CA TRP A 358 0.52 -18.43 -17.23
C TRP A 358 0.69 -19.76 -17.95
N SER A 359 1.84 -19.91 -18.59
CA SER A 359 2.31 -21.22 -19.00
C SER A 359 2.53 -22.12 -17.79
N ASN A 360 2.52 -23.43 -18.00
CA ASN A 360 2.82 -24.39 -16.94
C ASN A 360 4.22 -24.17 -16.35
N ASP A 361 5.18 -23.73 -17.16
CA ASP A 361 6.56 -23.46 -16.74
C ASP A 361 6.65 -22.22 -15.84
N GLU A 362 5.92 -21.15 -16.15
CA GLU A 362 5.82 -19.95 -15.29
C GLU A 362 5.15 -20.28 -13.97
N CYS A 363 4.07 -21.06 -14.00
CA CYS A 363 3.41 -21.55 -12.79
C CYS A 363 4.37 -22.40 -11.95
N GLN A 364 5.13 -23.29 -12.56
CA GLN A 364 6.07 -24.16 -11.85
C GLN A 364 7.25 -23.38 -11.27
N ALA A 365 7.79 -22.41 -12.00
CA ALA A 365 8.84 -21.52 -11.53
C ALA A 365 8.37 -20.69 -10.33
N PHE A 366 7.15 -20.14 -10.40
CA PHE A 366 6.55 -19.40 -9.29
C PHE A 366 6.25 -20.29 -8.09
N ASN A 367 5.68 -21.48 -8.31
CA ASN A 367 5.45 -22.46 -7.25
C ASN A 367 6.75 -22.85 -6.55
N SER A 368 7.84 -22.99 -7.30
CA SER A 368 9.16 -23.29 -6.74
C SER A 368 9.67 -22.14 -5.87
N LYS A 369 9.45 -20.87 -6.29
CA LYS A 369 9.76 -19.69 -5.46
C LYS A 369 8.93 -19.64 -4.19
N CYS A 370 7.62 -19.85 -4.29
CA CYS A 370 6.72 -19.85 -3.14
C CYS A 370 6.98 -21.02 -2.20
N GLN A 371 7.30 -22.21 -2.71
CA GLN A 371 7.69 -23.35 -1.89
C GLN A 371 9.02 -23.08 -1.19
N ALA A 372 10.01 -22.51 -1.90
CA ALA A 372 11.26 -22.10 -1.28
C ALA A 372 11.05 -21.04 -0.20
N LEU A 373 10.07 -20.12 -0.37
CA LEU A 373 9.66 -19.22 0.70
C LEU A 373 9.06 -20.00 1.89
N GLN A 374 8.15 -20.95 1.63
CA GLN A 374 7.49 -21.74 2.66
C GLN A 374 8.46 -22.62 3.47
N ASP A 375 9.50 -23.13 2.82
CA ASP A 375 10.49 -24.01 3.46
C ASP A 375 11.56 -23.22 4.24
N SER A 376 11.59 -21.89 4.11
CA SER A 376 12.62 -21.03 4.72
C SER A 376 12.24 -20.61 6.14
N GLN A 377 13.06 -21.00 7.13
CA GLN A 377 12.90 -20.56 8.53
C GLN A 377 13.33 -19.09 8.76
N GLU A 378 14.21 -18.58 7.91
CA GLU A 378 14.74 -17.21 7.93
C GLU A 378 14.88 -16.73 6.49
N PHE A 379 14.63 -15.45 6.23
CA PHE A 379 14.71 -14.87 4.89
C PHE A 379 15.89 -13.91 4.82
N ASN A 380 16.69 -14.05 3.77
CA ASN A 380 17.73 -13.08 3.46
C ASN A 380 17.11 -11.89 2.72
N ILE A 381 17.34 -10.67 3.19
CA ILE A 381 17.04 -9.47 2.41
C ILE A 381 18.24 -9.22 1.50
N LYS A 382 18.02 -9.39 0.19
CA LYS A 382 19.03 -9.13 -0.82
C LYS A 382 18.91 -7.69 -1.28
N HIS A 383 20.00 -6.94 -1.21
CA HIS A 383 20.03 -5.58 -1.75
C HIS A 383 19.68 -5.60 -3.24
N PRO A 384 18.76 -4.74 -3.70
CA PRO A 384 18.41 -4.66 -5.12
C PRO A 384 19.66 -4.35 -5.95
N SER A 385 19.88 -5.10 -7.02
CA SER A 385 20.95 -4.77 -7.96
C SER A 385 20.56 -3.54 -8.78
N SER A 386 21.52 -2.90 -9.43
CA SER A 386 21.25 -1.82 -10.40
C SER A 386 20.34 -2.27 -11.56
N SER A 387 20.20 -3.58 -11.77
CA SER A 387 19.29 -4.22 -12.73
C SER A 387 17.91 -4.61 -12.15
N SER A 388 17.66 -4.42 -10.85
CA SER A 388 16.37 -4.68 -10.18
C SER A 388 15.33 -3.61 -10.52
N ALA A 389 15.17 -3.28 -11.80
CA ALA A 389 14.08 -2.44 -12.27
C ALA A 389 12.75 -3.17 -12.04
N LEU A 390 11.72 -2.41 -11.68
CA LEU A 390 10.36 -2.90 -11.66
C LEU A 390 9.99 -3.41 -13.06
N GLY A 391 9.90 -4.72 -13.20
CA GLY A 391 9.44 -5.38 -14.42
C GLY A 391 7.92 -5.39 -14.49
N THR A 392 7.38 -5.15 -15.68
CA THR A 392 5.98 -5.40 -16.01
C THR A 392 5.75 -6.91 -16.17
N ASN A 393 4.51 -7.39 -16.01
CA ASN A 393 4.13 -8.81 -16.14
C ASN A 393 4.74 -9.72 -15.05
N LYS A 394 4.98 -9.17 -13.86
CA LYS A 394 5.44 -9.90 -12.68
C LYS A 394 4.51 -9.67 -11.50
N PHE A 395 4.45 -10.65 -10.60
CA PHE A 395 3.86 -10.45 -9.28
C PHE A 395 4.90 -9.94 -8.32
N TYR A 396 4.42 -9.08 -7.45
CA TYR A 396 5.16 -8.61 -6.31
C TYR A 396 4.40 -8.92 -5.04
N PHE A 397 5.12 -8.91 -3.92
CA PHE A 397 4.57 -9.28 -2.64
C PHE A 397 4.77 -8.13 -1.67
N LYS A 398 3.67 -7.58 -1.19
CA LYS A 398 3.73 -6.72 -0.01
C LYS A 398 3.82 -7.61 1.22
N ALA A 399 4.85 -7.38 2.02
CA ALA A 399 5.03 -8.06 3.30
C ALA A 399 4.03 -7.57 4.36
N PRO A 400 3.88 -8.29 5.50
CA PRO A 400 3.12 -7.83 6.64
C PRO A 400 3.56 -6.44 7.05
N SER A 401 2.60 -5.67 7.51
CA SER A 401 2.70 -4.23 7.74
C SER A 401 1.88 -3.87 8.97
N ARG A 402 1.88 -2.58 9.34
CA ARG A 402 1.10 -2.08 10.47
C ARG A 402 -0.37 -2.52 10.40
N THR A 403 -0.98 -2.53 9.21
CA THR A 403 -2.43 -2.76 9.06
C THR A 403 -2.79 -4.06 8.35
N LEU A 404 -1.98 -4.56 7.41
CA LEU A 404 -2.30 -5.79 6.66
C LEU A 404 -1.17 -6.83 6.70
N GLY A 405 -1.54 -8.10 6.52
CA GLY A 405 -0.62 -9.23 6.31
C GLY A 405 -0.03 -9.27 4.89
N TRP A 406 0.45 -10.44 4.49
CA TRP A 406 1.00 -10.67 3.15
C TRP A 406 -0.05 -10.46 2.07
N LEU A 407 0.29 -9.69 1.03
CA LEU A 407 -0.57 -9.50 -0.13
C LEU A 407 0.25 -9.64 -1.40
N ALA A 408 -0.34 -10.29 -2.39
CA ALA A 408 0.20 -10.25 -3.73
C ALA A 408 -0.39 -9.09 -4.52
N CYS A 409 0.44 -8.50 -5.35
CA CYS A 409 0.08 -7.36 -6.16
C CYS A 409 0.72 -7.43 -7.55
N GLU A 410 0.08 -6.75 -8.48
CA GLU A 410 0.49 -6.60 -9.87
C GLU A 410 0.91 -5.15 -10.09
N LEU A 411 2.02 -4.94 -10.80
CA LEU A 411 2.44 -3.61 -11.22
C LEU A 411 1.63 -3.19 -12.45
N ASN A 412 0.98 -2.04 -12.38
CA ASN A 412 0.39 -1.39 -13.54
C ASN A 412 1.50 -0.92 -14.48
N SER A 413 1.44 -1.32 -15.76
CA SER A 413 2.48 -0.94 -16.73
C SER A 413 2.44 0.54 -17.07
N ILE A 414 1.28 1.18 -16.88
CA ILE A 414 1.09 2.62 -17.09
C ILE A 414 1.17 3.31 -15.73
N ARG A 415 2.11 4.24 -15.59
CA ARG A 415 2.24 5.05 -14.36
C ARG A 415 1.06 6.00 -14.24
N ASN A 416 0.64 6.29 -13.01
CA ASN A 416 -0.33 7.37 -12.82
C ASN A 416 0.27 8.71 -13.24
N ILE A 417 -0.59 9.70 -13.39
CA ILE A 417 -0.20 11.10 -13.37
C ILE A 417 -0.97 11.75 -12.24
N HIS A 418 -0.25 12.33 -11.29
CA HIS A 418 -0.85 13.12 -10.24
C HIS A 418 -0.46 14.58 -10.43
N HIS A 419 -1.41 15.49 -10.32
CA HIS A 419 -1.15 16.93 -10.32
C HIS A 419 -1.66 17.51 -9.03
N GLU A 420 -0.78 18.19 -8.31
CA GLU A 420 -1.12 18.92 -7.10
C GLU A 420 -1.11 20.42 -7.38
N ASN A 421 -2.22 21.08 -7.05
CA ASN A 421 -2.35 22.53 -7.21
C ASN A 421 -1.25 23.25 -6.43
N GLY A 422 -0.43 24.03 -7.15
CA GLY A 422 0.72 24.76 -6.58
C GLY A 422 2.02 23.96 -6.45
N HIS A 423 2.01 22.66 -6.76
CA HIS A 423 3.16 21.75 -6.59
C HIS A 423 3.49 20.95 -7.87
N GLY A 424 2.64 21.04 -8.90
CA GLY A 424 2.88 20.48 -10.24
C GLY A 424 2.65 18.97 -10.30
N GLU A 425 3.21 18.33 -11.32
CA GLU A 425 2.85 16.95 -11.68
C GLU A 425 3.89 15.92 -11.21
N SER A 426 3.43 14.75 -10.77
CA SER A 426 4.26 13.59 -10.48
C SER A 426 3.75 12.34 -11.20
N GLU A 427 4.64 11.36 -11.40
CA GLU A 427 4.32 10.12 -12.10
C GLU A 427 4.70 8.90 -11.25
N GLU A 428 3.68 8.19 -10.77
CA GLU A 428 3.86 7.20 -9.70
C GLU A 428 3.66 5.78 -10.19
N CYS A 429 4.40 4.84 -9.58
CA CYS A 429 4.13 3.42 -9.78
C CYS A 429 2.86 3.03 -9.04
N VAL A 430 2.02 2.25 -9.72
CA VAL A 430 0.69 1.84 -9.28
C VAL A 430 0.70 0.33 -9.13
N PHE A 431 0.36 -0.16 -7.95
CA PHE A 431 0.19 -1.58 -7.67
C PHE A 431 -1.28 -1.87 -7.40
N VAL A 432 -1.79 -2.96 -7.96
CA VAL A 432 -3.17 -3.44 -7.78
C VAL A 432 -3.12 -4.81 -7.11
N GLY A 433 -3.94 -5.08 -6.09
CA GLY A 433 -3.94 -6.40 -5.45
C GLY A 433 -4.44 -7.50 -6.39
N ALA A 434 -3.85 -8.68 -6.26
CA ALA A 434 -4.02 -9.76 -7.24
C ALA A 434 -5.26 -10.65 -7.01
N LEU A 435 -5.89 -10.58 -5.84
CA LEU A 435 -7.11 -11.33 -5.52
C LEU A 435 -8.34 -10.42 -5.69
N HIS A 436 -9.12 -10.66 -6.75
CA HIS A 436 -10.48 -10.12 -6.97
C HIS A 436 -10.64 -8.63 -6.70
N GLY A 437 -9.74 -7.80 -7.26
CA GLY A 437 -9.84 -6.35 -7.11
C GLY A 437 -9.74 -5.91 -5.66
N GLY A 438 -8.82 -6.48 -4.88
CA GLY A 438 -8.49 -6.00 -3.53
C GLY A 438 -7.27 -5.07 -3.52
N ALA A 439 -7.14 -4.28 -2.46
CA ALA A 439 -6.00 -3.38 -2.29
C ALA A 439 -4.71 -4.08 -1.92
N ALA A 440 -3.60 -3.62 -2.49
CA ALA A 440 -2.28 -3.94 -1.96
C ALA A 440 -1.99 -3.19 -0.64
N SER A 441 -2.79 -2.19 -0.26
CA SER A 441 -2.68 -1.47 1.01
C SER A 441 -4.04 -1.26 1.66
N GLY A 442 -4.14 -1.38 2.97
CA GLY A 442 -5.40 -1.33 3.68
C GLY A 442 -5.48 -0.33 4.80
N GLY A 443 -6.73 -0.25 5.26
CA GLY A 443 -7.20 0.57 6.34
C GLY A 443 -8.71 0.46 6.39
N GLY A 444 -9.11 -0.38 7.33
CA GLY A 444 -10.44 -0.22 7.87
C GLY A 444 -10.54 1.06 8.69
N ASP A 445 -11.58 1.08 9.51
CA ASP A 445 -11.97 2.14 10.42
C ASP A 445 -10.87 2.58 11.44
N SER A 446 -9.72 1.90 11.49
CA SER A 446 -8.56 2.18 12.34
C SER A 446 -7.49 3.11 11.73
N GLY A 447 -7.72 3.62 10.51
CA GLY A 447 -6.87 4.60 9.85
C GLY A 447 -5.65 3.98 9.15
N GLY A 448 -5.28 4.53 7.99
CA GLY A 448 -4.16 4.06 7.16
C GLY A 448 -2.85 3.85 7.94
N GLY A 449 -1.95 3.03 7.39
CA GLY A 449 -0.72 2.65 8.10
C GLY A 449 0.33 1.92 7.28
N ASP A 450 0.06 1.63 6.01
CA ASP A 450 0.98 0.93 5.12
C ASP A 450 2.08 1.82 4.54
N SER A 451 1.99 3.13 4.73
CA SER A 451 3.06 4.05 4.33
C SER A 451 4.38 3.64 4.97
N GLY A 452 5.37 3.36 4.14
CA GLY A 452 6.67 2.83 4.49
C GLY A 452 6.78 1.31 4.30
N ALA A 453 5.70 0.56 4.11
CA ALA A 453 5.77 -0.88 3.87
C ALA A 453 6.46 -1.20 2.52
N LEU A 454 7.15 -2.34 2.47
CA LEU A 454 7.89 -2.79 1.29
C LEU A 454 7.06 -3.71 0.41
N ILE A 455 7.26 -3.54 -0.89
CA ILE A 455 6.89 -4.47 -1.94
C ILE A 455 8.16 -5.18 -2.43
N TYR A 456 8.13 -6.50 -2.49
CA TYR A 456 9.25 -7.38 -2.80
C TYR A 456 9.05 -8.17 -4.10
N ASP A 457 10.16 -8.49 -4.76
CA ASP A 457 10.29 -9.68 -5.63
C ASP A 457 10.95 -10.80 -4.82
N ILE A 458 10.78 -12.04 -5.28
CA ILE A 458 11.39 -13.23 -4.67
C ILE A 458 12.48 -13.75 -5.62
N ASP A 459 13.68 -13.86 -5.09
CA ASP A 459 14.81 -14.53 -5.72
C ASP A 459 15.13 -15.84 -5.00
N ILE A 460 15.77 -16.77 -5.70
CA ILE A 460 16.27 -18.01 -5.10
C ILE A 460 17.79 -17.92 -5.13
N ASP A 461 18.39 -17.78 -3.96
CA ASP A 461 19.84 -17.83 -3.85
C ASP A 461 20.30 -19.27 -4.04
N THR A 462 20.96 -19.51 -5.18
CA THR A 462 21.53 -20.80 -5.56
C THR A 462 23.03 -20.90 -5.24
N THR A 463 23.62 -19.86 -4.64
CA THR A 463 25.06 -19.84 -4.34
C THR A 463 25.47 -20.85 -3.26
N ASN A 464 24.54 -21.26 -2.40
CA ASN A 464 24.75 -22.37 -1.48
C ASN A 464 24.14 -23.66 -2.06
N SER A 465 25.00 -24.57 -2.53
CA SER A 465 24.60 -25.82 -3.18
C SER A 465 23.91 -26.83 -2.26
N GLU A 466 23.96 -26.63 -0.94
CA GLU A 466 23.36 -27.56 0.04
C GLU A 466 21.98 -27.12 0.53
N ARG A 467 21.64 -25.83 0.40
CA ARG A 467 20.31 -25.27 0.71
C ARG A 467 20.03 -24.07 -0.18
N HIS A 468 19.09 -24.22 -1.12
CA HIS A 468 18.49 -23.07 -1.79
C HIS A 468 17.78 -22.21 -0.74
N ALA A 469 18.17 -20.96 -0.60
CA ALA A 469 17.53 -20.02 0.32
C ALA A 469 16.75 -19.00 -0.50
N ALA A 470 15.46 -18.84 -0.21
CA ALA A 470 14.70 -17.76 -0.82
C ALA A 470 15.19 -16.41 -0.26
N ALA A 471 15.35 -15.44 -1.15
CA ALA A 471 15.74 -14.08 -0.80
C ALA A 471 14.66 -13.10 -1.24
N LEU A 472 14.34 -12.16 -0.36
CA LEU A 472 13.43 -11.07 -0.67
C LEU A 472 14.25 -9.91 -1.22
N ILE A 473 13.88 -9.41 -2.39
CA ILE A 473 14.48 -8.22 -2.99
C ILE A 473 13.52 -7.06 -2.81
N PRO A 474 13.83 -6.03 -2.00
CA PRO A 474 13.04 -4.82 -1.92
C PRO A 474 12.93 -4.18 -3.31
N MET A 475 11.71 -3.90 -3.77
CA MET A 475 11.45 -3.34 -5.10
C MET A 475 10.87 -1.93 -5.03
N ALA A 476 9.91 -1.72 -4.14
CA ALA A 476 9.27 -0.42 -3.96
C ALA A 476 8.85 -0.19 -2.51
N MET A 477 8.83 1.07 -2.10
CA MET A 477 8.33 1.53 -0.82
C MET A 477 6.97 2.19 -1.02
N ILE A 478 5.94 1.68 -0.35
CA ILE A 478 4.60 2.26 -0.37
C ILE A 478 4.65 3.62 0.32
N TRP A 479 4.15 4.66 -0.31
CA TRP A 479 4.04 5.99 0.30
C TRP A 479 2.62 6.55 0.25
N GLY A 480 1.79 6.00 -0.64
CA GLY A 480 0.41 6.40 -0.78
C GLY A 480 -0.49 5.20 -1.04
N GLY A 481 -1.70 5.27 -0.54
CA GLY A 481 -2.75 4.29 -0.74
C GLY A 481 -4.04 4.87 -0.20
N ASN A 482 -5.17 4.16 -0.37
CA ASN A 482 -6.40 4.59 0.29
C ASN A 482 -6.15 4.74 1.80
N HIS A 483 -6.56 5.86 2.41
CA HIS A 483 -7.56 6.06 3.49
C HIS A 483 -7.68 7.55 3.77
N HIS A 484 -8.92 8.06 3.75
CA HIS A 484 -9.33 9.38 4.22
C HIS A 484 -8.25 10.48 4.25
N GLY A 485 -7.99 11.05 3.07
CA GLY A 485 -7.34 12.36 2.92
C GLY A 485 -5.81 12.34 2.84
N SER A 486 -5.29 12.60 1.64
CA SER A 486 -4.68 13.90 1.29
C SER A 486 -3.49 13.85 0.34
N VAL A 487 -3.12 12.68 -0.20
CA VAL A 487 -1.99 12.66 -1.14
C VAL A 487 -2.35 11.99 -2.47
N VAL A 488 -3.02 10.84 -2.52
CA VAL A 488 -3.67 10.33 -3.74
C VAL A 488 -4.88 9.47 -3.38
N SER A 489 -6.09 10.00 -3.55
CA SER A 489 -7.35 9.27 -3.32
C SER A 489 -8.03 8.96 -4.64
N GLY A 490 -8.46 7.71 -4.86
CA GLY A 490 -9.19 7.37 -6.08
C GLY A 490 -9.47 5.89 -6.36
N PHE A 491 -8.89 4.94 -5.64
CA PHE A 491 -9.25 3.51 -5.78
C PHE A 491 -9.04 2.81 -4.44
N GLY A 492 -10.02 2.00 -4.03
CA GLY A 492 -9.86 1.11 -2.87
C GLY A 492 -8.63 0.23 -3.05
N ASP A 493 -8.40 -0.20 -4.28
CA ASP A 493 -7.53 -1.33 -4.61
C ASP A 493 -6.16 -0.98 -5.18
N VAL A 494 -5.87 0.32 -5.23
CA VAL A 494 -4.62 0.85 -5.79
C VAL A 494 -3.71 1.36 -4.68
N THR A 495 -2.45 0.95 -4.78
CA THR A 495 -1.36 1.39 -3.92
C THR A 495 -0.30 2.11 -4.75
N TYR A 496 0.16 3.26 -4.27
CA TYR A 496 1.21 4.05 -4.88
C TYR A 496 2.52 3.85 -4.14
N ALA A 497 3.57 3.58 -4.91
CA ALA A 497 4.88 3.25 -4.35
C ALA A 497 6.01 3.90 -5.15
N THR A 498 7.10 4.18 -4.46
CA THR A 498 8.33 4.72 -5.05
C THR A 498 9.30 3.55 -5.23
N PRO A 499 9.89 3.36 -6.43
CA PRO A 499 10.92 2.35 -6.63
C PRO A 499 12.06 2.55 -5.63
N ILE A 500 12.49 1.48 -4.96
CA ILE A 500 13.42 1.61 -3.83
C ILE A 500 14.79 2.16 -4.28
N GLY A 501 15.21 1.86 -5.50
CA GLY A 501 16.43 2.42 -6.08
C GLY A 501 16.39 3.95 -6.20
N ALA A 502 15.22 4.53 -6.47
CA ALA A 502 15.06 5.99 -6.51
C ALA A 502 15.13 6.59 -5.10
N VAL A 503 14.54 5.92 -4.10
CA VAL A 503 14.62 6.32 -2.69
C VAL A 503 16.07 6.32 -2.20
N LEU A 504 16.81 5.22 -2.41
CA LEU A 504 18.20 5.10 -1.96
C LEU A 504 19.10 6.14 -2.61
N LYS A 505 18.96 6.34 -3.93
CA LYS A 505 19.72 7.34 -4.67
C LYS A 505 19.45 8.76 -4.18
N ASP A 506 18.19 9.08 -3.84
CA ASP A 506 17.87 10.40 -3.28
C ASP A 506 18.44 10.57 -1.87
N ILE A 507 18.41 9.53 -1.03
CA ILE A 507 19.05 9.58 0.30
C ILE A 507 20.55 9.84 0.17
N GLU A 508 21.26 9.08 -0.68
CA GLU A 508 22.70 9.25 -0.89
C GLU A 508 23.02 10.66 -1.38
N SER A 509 22.30 11.14 -2.40
CA SER A 509 22.46 12.48 -2.94
C SER A 509 22.20 13.56 -1.88
N GLU A 510 21.12 13.44 -1.12
CA GLU A 510 20.75 14.40 -0.08
C GLU A 510 21.78 14.41 1.05
N MET A 511 22.30 13.24 1.43
CA MET A 511 23.29 13.13 2.51
C MET A 511 24.72 13.44 2.06
N GLY A 512 24.96 13.57 0.75
CA GLY A 512 26.31 13.73 0.19
C GLY A 512 27.14 12.46 0.30
N TRP A 513 26.50 11.29 0.26
CA TRP A 513 27.13 9.97 0.25
C TRP A 513 27.37 9.50 -1.19
N ASP A 514 28.31 8.56 -1.35
CA ASP A 514 28.63 8.00 -2.67
C ASP A 514 27.46 7.17 -3.21
N GLU A 515 27.23 7.22 -4.53
CA GLU A 515 26.17 6.45 -5.18
C GLU A 515 26.36 4.93 -4.98
N GLY A 516 25.33 4.26 -4.48
CA GLY A 516 25.34 2.83 -4.17
C GLY A 516 26.04 2.45 -2.87
N SER A 517 26.36 3.41 -2.01
CA SER A 517 26.95 3.20 -0.67
C SER A 517 25.95 2.66 0.35
N LEU A 518 24.65 2.94 0.20
CA LEU A 518 23.60 2.42 1.07
C LEU A 518 23.26 0.97 0.74
N LYS A 519 23.12 0.14 1.79
CA LYS A 519 22.71 -1.27 1.67
C LYS A 519 21.55 -1.60 2.61
N PHE A 520 20.63 -2.43 2.14
CA PHE A 520 19.63 -3.04 3.02
C PHE A 520 20.32 -4.06 3.93
N CYS A 521 19.88 -4.14 5.19
CA CYS A 521 20.42 -5.03 6.21
C CYS A 521 19.36 -5.91 6.85
#